data_AF-A0A242K5A7-F1
#
_entry.id   AF-A0A242K5A7-F1
#
_cell.length_a   1.000
_cell.length_b   1.000
_cell.length_c   1.000
_cell.angle_alpha   90.00
_cell.angle_beta   90.00
_cell.angle_gamma   90.00
#
_symmetry.space_group_name_H-M   'P 1'
#
loop_
_entity.id
_entity.type
_entity.pdbx_description
1 polymer ?
#
loop_
_entity_poly.entity_id
_entity_poly.type
_entity_poly.pdbx_seq_one_letter_code
_entity_poly.pdbx_strand_id
1 'polypeptide(L)' 'MNVKIFSKNNCIQCNMAKRFLNENHIPYEEVNIDSQPEMIDWLKEQGFQSVPVITSDAATVVGFRPDQLKQLAN' A
#
# COMPACT_ATOMS: atom_id res chain seq x y z
N MET A 1 -5.57 -13.72 2.16
CA MET A 1 -5.50 -12.25 2.12
C MET A 1 -4.04 -11.85 2.23
N ASN A 2 -3.38 -11.69 1.10
CA ASN A 2 -2.02 -11.15 1.05
C ASN A 2 -2.11 -9.65 0.71
N VAL A 3 -2.21 -8.80 1.73
CA VAL A 3 -2.21 -7.34 1.54
C VAL A 3 -0.75 -6.89 1.50
N LYS A 4 -0.34 -6.18 0.45
CA LYS A 4 0.96 -5.54 0.36
C LYS A 4 0.80 -4.03 0.27
N ILE A 5 1.62 -3.29 0.99
CA ILE A 5 1.69 -1.84 0.92
C ILE A 5 3.06 -1.42 0.40
N PHE A 6 3.06 -0.84 -0.79
CA PHE A 6 4.21 -0.17 -1.36
C PHE A 6 4.31 1.23 -0.76
N SER A 7 5.35 1.46 0.02
CA SER A 7 5.59 2.70 0.76
C SER A 7 6.95 3.30 0.35
N LYS A 8 7.17 4.56 0.71
CA LYS A 8 8.49 5.20 0.65
C LYS A 8 8.79 5.94 1.95
N ASN A 9 10.07 6.23 2.21
CA ASN A 9 10.47 7.06 3.34
C ASN A 9 9.89 8.46 3.21
N ASN A 10 9.63 9.07 4.38
CA ASN A 10 9.07 10.43 4.48
C ASN A 10 7.71 10.62 3.77
N CYS A 11 6.89 9.57 3.69
CA CYS A 11 5.56 9.59 3.09
C CYS A 11 4.46 9.58 4.17
N ILE A 12 3.83 10.74 4.40
CA ILE A 12 2.75 10.88 5.40
C ILE A 12 1.56 9.97 5.06
N GLN A 13 1.15 9.92 3.79
CA GLN A 13 0.04 9.07 3.34
C GLN A 13 0.31 7.58 3.57
N CYS A 14 1.55 7.14 3.38
CA CYS A 14 1.96 5.76 3.63
C CYS A 14 1.86 5.42 5.12
N ASN A 15 2.27 6.33 6.00
CA ASN A 15 2.11 6.16 7.44
C ASN A 15 0.64 6.11 7.86
N MET A 16 -0.23 6.93 7.24
CA MET A 16 -1.67 6.90 7.49
C MET A 16 -2.30 5.57 7.05
N ALA A 17 -1.95 5.06 5.87
CA ALA A 17 -2.43 3.77 5.38
C ALA A 17 -2.00 2.62 6.30
N LYS A 18 -0.72 2.59 6.71
CA LYS A 18 -0.20 1.61 7.68
C LYS A 18 -0.92 1.66 9.01
N ARG A 19 -1.16 2.85 9.55
CA ARG A 19 -1.95 3.03 10.79
C ARG A 19 -3.35 2.47 10.64
N PHE A 20 -4.03 2.80 9.54
CA PHE A 20 -5.37 2.29 9.26
C PHE A 20 -5.41 0.75 9.22
N LEU A 21 -4.47 0.12 8.50
CA LEU A 21 -4.40 -1.34 8.43
C LEU A 21 -4.15 -1.96 9.81
N ASN A 22 -3.25 -1.37 10.62
CA ASN A 22 -2.99 -1.83 11.99
C ASN A 22 -4.20 -1.67 12.91
N GLU A 23 -4.90 -0.53 12.86
CA GLU A 23 -6.10 -0.28 13.67
C GLU A 23 -7.23 -1.28 13.34
N ASN A 24 -7.31 -1.72 12.08
CA ASN A 24 -8.27 -2.72 11.63
C ASN A 24 -7.75 -4.16 11.73
N HIS A 25 -6.57 -4.38 12.35
CA HIS A 25 -5.93 -5.70 12.50
C HIS A 25 -5.75 -6.47 11.18
N ILE A 26 -5.53 -5.76 10.08
CA ILE A 26 -5.33 -6.34 8.76
C ILE A 26 -3.83 -6.67 8.62
N PRO A 27 -3.44 -7.95 8.49
CA PRO A 27 -2.05 -8.29 8.25
C PRO A 27 -1.63 -7.79 6.86
N TYR A 28 -0.49 -7.10 6.81
CA TYR A 28 0.05 -6.59 5.56
C TYR A 28 1.57 -6.74 5.49
N GLU A 29 2.08 -6.86 4.27
CA GLU A 29 3.51 -6.83 3.95
C GLU A 29 3.89 -5.41 3.51
N GLU A 30 4.83 -4.79 4.20
CA GLU A 30 5.37 -3.49 3.78
C GLU A 30 6.53 -3.68 2.81
N VAL A 31 6.41 -3.07 1.63
CA VAL A 31 7.45 -3.02 0.60
C VAL A 31 7.91 -1.58 0.45
N ASN A 32 9.08 -1.26 1.02
CA ASN A 32 9.66 0.07 0.93
C ASN A 32 10.46 0.22 -0.38
N ILE A 33 9.96 1.05 -1.28
CA ILE A 33 10.57 1.28 -2.60
C ILE A 33 11.92 2.01 -2.52
N ASP A 34 12.21 2.70 -1.40
CA ASP A 34 13.53 3.32 -1.21
C ASP A 34 14.60 2.28 -0.85
N SER A 35 14.19 1.13 -0.30
CA SER A 35 15.09 0.00 -0.02
C SER A 35 15.11 -1.01 -1.16
N GLN A 36 14.04 -1.07 -1.96
CA GLN A 36 13.86 -1.97 -3.09
C GLN A 36 13.55 -1.16 -4.36
N PRO A 37 14.55 -0.54 -4.99
CA PRO A 37 14.35 0.28 -6.18
C PRO A 37 13.75 -0.52 -7.36
N GLU A 38 13.92 -1.83 -7.42
CA GLU A 38 13.28 -2.73 -8.39
C GLU A 38 11.74 -2.67 -8.33
N MET A 39 11.18 -2.36 -7.16
CA MET A 39 9.73 -2.22 -6.99
C MET A 39 9.22 -0.92 -7.60
N ILE A 40 10.08 0.08 -7.80
CA ILE A 40 9.72 1.33 -8.48
C ILE A 40 9.36 1.03 -9.93
N ASP A 41 10.17 0.22 -10.61
CA ASP A 41 9.94 -0.13 -12.01
C ASP A 41 8.71 -1.02 -12.13
N TRP A 42 8.51 -1.98 -11.21
CA TRP A 42 7.28 -2.74 -11.13
C TRP A 42 6.03 -1.84 -11.00
N LEU A 43 6.06 -0.86 -10.09
CA LEU A 43 4.95 0.08 -9.91
C LEU A 43 4.67 0.90 -11.19
N LYS A 44 5.72 1.36 -11.88
CA LYS A 44 5.58 2.08 -13.14
C LYS A 44 5.01 1.22 -14.25
N GLU A 45 5.43 -0.04 -14.36
CA GLU A 45 4.90 -1.00 -15.34
C GLU A 45 3.41 -1.26 -15.12
N GLN A 46 2.97 -1.27 -13.87
CA GLN A 46 1.54 -1.36 -13.52
C GLN A 46 0.78 -0.04 -13.74
N GLY A 47 1.46 1.04 -14.13
CA GLY A 47 0.87 2.36 -14.38
C GLY A 47 0.71 3.23 -13.12
N PHE A 48 1.27 2.83 -11.98
CA PHE A 48 1.24 3.63 -10.76
C PHE A 48 2.37 4.67 -10.76
N GLN A 49 1.99 5.92 -10.50
CA GLN A 49 2.92 7.06 -10.48
C GLN A 49 3.14 7.62 -9.07
N SER A 50 2.41 7.10 -8.08
CA SER A 50 2.44 7.61 -6.72
C SER A 50 2.28 6.48 -5.70
N VAL A 51 2.79 6.71 -4.50
CA VAL A 51 2.68 5.84 -3.33
C VAL A 51 1.93 6.59 -2.21
N PRO A 52 1.20 5.89 -1.32
CA PRO A 52 1.17 4.44 -1.13
C PRO A 52 0.34 3.69 -2.19
N VAL A 53 0.78 2.51 -2.58
CA VAL A 53 -0.06 1.56 -3.35
C VAL A 53 -0.32 0.36 -2.45
N ILE A 54 -1.58 0.03 -2.20
CA ILE A 54 -1.98 -1.13 -1.42
C ILE A 54 -2.59 -2.15 -2.38
N THR A 55 -1.95 -3.29 -2.55
CA THR A 55 -2.46 -4.40 -3.36
C THR A 55 -2.96 -5.51 -2.45
N SER A 56 -4.03 -6.18 -2.85
CA SER A 56 -4.53 -7.38 -2.19
C SER A 56 -4.98 -8.39 -3.24
N ASP A 57 -5.30 -9.62 -2.81
CA ASP A 57 -5.84 -10.65 -3.68
C ASP A 57 -7.14 -10.22 -4.40
N ALA A 58 -7.89 -9.26 -3.83
CA ALA A 58 -9.19 -8.82 -4.33
C ALA A 58 -9.16 -7.47 -5.06
N ALA A 59 -8.34 -6.53 -4.59
CA ALA A 59 -8.34 -5.16 -5.09
C ALA A 59 -6.99 -4.48 -4.92
N THR A 60 -6.75 -3.48 -5.78
CA THR A 60 -5.62 -2.55 -5.66
C THR A 60 -6.14 -1.15 -5.38
N VAL A 61 -5.60 -0.54 -4.34
CA VAL A 61 -5.92 0.80 -3.86
C VAL A 61 -4.69 1.68 -4.05
N VAL A 62 -4.87 2.79 -4.75
CA VAL A 62 -3.80 3.78 -4.98
C VAL A 62 -4.06 5.00 -4.12
N GLY A 63 -3.04 5.40 -3.35
CA GLY A 63 -3.09 6.48 -2.37
C GLY A 63 -3.77 6.07 -1.07
N PHE A 64 -3.93 7.03 -0.16
CA PHE A 64 -4.67 6.83 1.08
C PHE A 64 -6.18 6.98 0.85
N ARG A 65 -6.87 5.85 0.66
CA ARG A 65 -8.34 5.79 0.45
C ARG A 65 -9.00 4.97 1.55
N PRO A 66 -9.35 5.57 2.71
CA PRO A 66 -9.90 4.83 3.84
C PRO A 66 -11.18 4.07 3.49
N ASP A 67 -12.00 4.59 2.59
CA ASP A 67 -13.24 3.93 2.16
C ASP A 67 -12.97 2.60 1.44
N GLN A 68 -11.92 2.53 0.62
CA GLN A 68 -11.52 1.29 -0.07
C GLN A 68 -10.73 0.36 0.85
N LEU A 69 -9.89 0.92 1.73
CA LEU A 69 -9.15 0.13 2.72
C LEU A 69 -10.07 -0.62 3.68
N LYS A 70 -11.24 -0.05 4.04
CA LYS A 70 -12.29 -0.75 4.81
C LYS A 70 -12.80 -2.01 4.10
N GLN A 71 -12.82 -2.03 2.78
CA GLN A 71 -13.26 -3.21 2.02
C GLN A 71 -12.26 -4.35 2.11
N LEU A 72 -10.99 -4.06 2.41
CA LEU A 72 -9.94 -5.05 2.64
C LEU A 72 -10.01 -5.67 4.05
N ALA A 73 -10.84 -5.11 4.94
CA ALA A 73 -10.97 -5.51 6.34
C ALA A 73 -12.07 -6.55 6.61
N ASN A 74 -12.88 -6.89 5.59
CA ASN A 74 -14.06 -7.75 5.72
C ASN A 74 -13.82 -9.19 5.25
#